data_AF-A0A949B790-F1
#
_entry.id   AF-A0A949B790-F1
#
_cell.length_a   1.000
_cell.length_b   1.000
_cell.length_c   1.000
_cell.angle_alpha   90.00
_cell.angle_beta   90.00
_cell.angle_gamma   90.00
#
_symmetry.space_group_name_H-M   'P 1'
#
loop_
_entity.id
_entity.type
_entity.pdbx_description
1 polymer ?
#
loop_
_entity_poly.entity_id
_entity_poly.type
_entity_poly.pdbx_seq_one_letter_code
_entity_poly.pdbx_strand_id
1 'polypeptide(L)'
;GVGVIIGAFLYFLSQLTAAIFCGFSWQKQFNFKDPASTTIFRLAVPRLISVASQQVNLLVITAIASTISSGAIAIFYYANNLQGMIVSLIGVSFASATFPLLARAVSEENEKEFLKNFSSAFRQILFFTIPSSILLFLLKSNVVKIILQSGKFDSEAVKLTVAGLGIFAISIFAQAGNHLLVRTFFSLKQGRRPAEIAVFSSILNVCLALLFVNLLSNQTWFRSFFEGISGLKGVSHVSIIGLILAFSISTIFQFILLLISLKGKVNRESLPEILESSVKIILASIVMIILVLPLMGFKANIIFQTVLVSLLAGLVYLLASHFLGSRELNYFKESLLKRFKE
;
A
#
# COMPACT_ATOMS: atom_id res chain seq x y z
N GLY A 1 1.90 25.43 -11.33
CA GLY A 1 2.90 25.38 -12.41
C GLY A 1 4.22 25.98 -11.96
N VAL A 2 4.32 27.31 -11.94
CA VAL A 2 5.57 28.05 -11.66
C VAL A 2 6.20 27.72 -10.30
N GLY A 3 5.38 27.61 -9.23
CA GLY A 3 5.88 27.25 -7.90
C GLY A 3 6.57 25.88 -7.82
N VAL A 4 6.14 24.91 -8.64
CA VAL A 4 6.78 23.59 -8.70
C VAL A 4 8.14 23.67 -9.36
N ILE A 5 8.27 24.49 -10.42
CA ILE A 5 9.54 24.71 -11.12
C ILE A 5 10.54 25.42 -10.21
N ILE A 6 10.10 26.50 -9.55
CA ILE A 6 10.93 27.24 -8.58
C ILE A 6 11.35 26.33 -7.43
N GLY A 7 10.41 25.55 -6.87
CA GLY A 7 10.71 24.60 -5.80
C GLY A 7 11.74 23.55 -6.20
N ALA A 8 11.60 22.96 -7.40
CA ALA A 8 12.55 21.98 -7.92
C ALA A 8 13.95 22.59 -8.15
N PHE A 9 14.00 23.84 -8.63
CA PHE A 9 15.25 24.56 -8.84
C PHE A 9 15.97 24.86 -7.52
N LEU A 10 15.25 25.35 -6.50
CA LEU A 10 15.80 25.58 -5.16
C LEU A 10 16.28 24.29 -4.50
N TYR A 11 15.53 23.20 -4.68
CA TYR A 11 15.91 21.87 -4.20
C TYR A 11 17.22 21.39 -4.84
N PHE A 12 17.38 21.56 -6.16
CA PHE A 12 18.61 21.25 -6.88
C PHE A 12 19.79 22.09 -6.40
N LEU A 13 19.60 23.40 -6.25
CA LEU A 13 20.64 24.31 -5.73
C LEU A 13 21.13 23.89 -4.34
N SER A 14 20.21 23.54 -3.43
CA SER A 14 20.56 23.06 -2.10
C SER A 14 21.43 21.79 -2.15
N GLN A 15 21.07 20.81 -2.99
CA GLN A 15 21.87 19.61 -3.18
C GLN A 15 23.24 19.89 -3.83
N LEU A 16 23.28 20.79 -4.81
CA LEU A 16 24.52 21.18 -5.49
C LEU A 16 25.49 21.87 -4.52
N THR A 17 25.00 22.77 -3.68
CA THR A 17 25.83 23.41 -2.64
C THR A 17 26.43 22.37 -1.70
N ALA A 18 25.63 21.44 -1.19
CA ALA A 18 26.12 20.37 -0.31
C ALA A 18 27.18 19.49 -1.00
N ALA A 19 26.98 19.15 -2.28
CA ALA A 19 27.95 18.37 -3.05
C ALA A 19 29.29 19.11 -3.20
N ILE A 20 29.26 20.40 -3.53
CA ILE A 20 30.47 21.23 -3.67
C ILE A 20 31.21 21.33 -2.33
N PHE A 21 30.49 21.55 -1.22
CA PHE A 21 31.10 21.60 0.12
C PHE A 21 31.74 20.27 0.55
N CYS A 22 31.24 19.13 0.05
CA CYS A 22 31.83 17.81 0.26
C CYS A 22 33.02 17.48 -0.68
N GLY A 23 33.51 18.46 -1.45
CA GLY A 23 34.67 18.29 -2.33
C GLY A 23 34.35 17.61 -3.67
N PHE A 24 33.09 17.58 -4.09
CA PHE A 24 32.73 17.05 -5.41
C PHE A 24 33.32 17.91 -6.53
N SER A 25 34.28 17.37 -7.28
CA SER A 25 34.77 17.96 -8.52
C SER A 25 34.21 17.17 -9.70
N TRP A 26 33.45 17.83 -10.57
CA TRP A 26 32.95 17.18 -11.79
C TRP A 26 34.10 16.92 -12.77
N GLN A 27 34.33 15.65 -13.10
CA GLN A 27 35.24 15.23 -14.17
C GLN A 27 34.45 14.64 -15.32
N LYS A 28 34.66 15.14 -16.55
CA LYS A 28 34.04 14.62 -17.78
C LYS A 28 34.67 13.27 -18.18
N GLN A 29 34.33 12.20 -17.48
CA GLN A 29 34.70 10.83 -17.88
C GLN A 29 33.48 10.06 -18.36
N PHE A 30 33.06 10.32 -19.61
CA PHE A 30 31.97 9.58 -20.26
C PHE A 30 32.52 8.32 -20.92
N ASN A 31 32.64 7.22 -20.17
CA ASN A 31 33.00 5.91 -20.71
C ASN A 31 31.81 4.95 -20.63
N PHE A 32 30.97 4.94 -21.67
CA PHE A 32 29.83 4.01 -21.79
C PHE A 32 30.23 2.53 -21.91
N LYS A 33 31.52 2.24 -22.10
CA LYS A 33 32.06 0.87 -22.14
C LYS A 33 32.62 0.41 -20.78
N ASP A 34 32.55 1.24 -19.75
CA ASP A 34 32.97 0.84 -18.40
C ASP A 34 32.09 -0.31 -17.89
N PRO A 35 32.68 -1.45 -17.45
CA PRO A 35 31.94 -2.54 -16.81
C PRO A 35 31.01 -2.08 -15.67
N ALA A 36 31.40 -1.05 -14.92
CA ALA A 36 30.56 -0.48 -13.86
C ALA A 36 29.30 0.19 -14.44
N SER A 37 29.45 0.98 -15.51
CA SER A 37 28.32 1.63 -16.19
C SER A 37 27.32 0.60 -16.76
N THR A 38 27.83 -0.45 -17.41
CA THR A 38 27.00 -1.53 -17.98
C THR A 38 26.22 -2.26 -16.88
N THR A 39 26.85 -2.48 -15.73
CA THR A 39 26.20 -3.09 -14.55
C THR A 39 25.06 -2.21 -14.02
N ILE A 40 25.31 -0.90 -13.90
CA ILE A 40 24.28 0.07 -13.47
C ILE A 40 23.10 0.05 -14.43
N PHE A 41 23.32 0.13 -15.74
CA PHE A 41 22.24 0.07 -16.74
C PHE A 41 21.45 -1.24 -16.65
N ARG A 42 22.12 -2.40 -16.52
CA ARG A 42 21.46 -3.71 -16.41
C ARG A 42 20.55 -3.81 -15.18
N LEU A 43 20.90 -3.15 -14.07
CA LEU A 43 20.09 -3.10 -12.84
C LEU A 43 19.01 -2.01 -12.90
N ALA A 44 19.31 -0.87 -13.53
CA ALA A 44 18.41 0.28 -13.63
C ALA A 44 17.24 -0.01 -14.58
N VAL A 45 17.48 -0.62 -15.74
CA VAL A 45 16.43 -0.85 -16.76
C VAL A 45 15.22 -1.61 -16.20
N PRO A 46 15.36 -2.76 -15.50
CA PRO A 46 14.22 -3.45 -14.90
C PRO A 46 13.47 -2.59 -13.87
N ARG A 47 14.19 -1.80 -13.08
CA ARG A 47 13.59 -0.89 -12.11
C ARG A 47 12.80 0.22 -12.81
N LEU A 48 13.35 0.79 -13.88
CA LEU A 48 12.68 1.81 -14.68
C LEU A 48 11.41 1.26 -15.33
N ILE A 49 11.44 0.03 -15.87
CA ILE A 49 10.25 -0.63 -16.44
C ILE A 49 9.18 -0.82 -15.36
N SER A 50 9.56 -1.30 -14.18
CA SER A 50 8.64 -1.49 -13.06
C SER A 50 7.94 -0.18 -12.65
N VAL A 51 8.70 0.91 -12.53
CA VAL A 51 8.16 2.25 -12.18
C VAL A 51 7.33 2.81 -13.33
N ALA A 52 7.80 2.72 -14.58
CA ALA A 52 7.08 3.20 -15.75
C ALA A 52 5.74 2.47 -15.93
N SER A 53 5.70 1.17 -15.69
CA SER A 53 4.46 0.38 -15.73
C SER A 53 3.40 0.93 -14.78
N GLN A 54 3.79 1.29 -13.55
CA GLN A 54 2.86 1.89 -12.59
C GLN A 54 2.34 3.26 -13.05
N GLN A 55 3.21 4.09 -13.64
CA GLN A 55 2.82 5.41 -14.15
C GLN A 55 1.90 5.29 -15.37
N VAL A 56 2.21 4.40 -16.32
CA VAL A 56 1.35 4.11 -17.46
C VAL A 56 -0.01 3.59 -16.98
N ASN A 57 -0.03 2.68 -16.01
CA ASN A 57 -1.28 2.19 -15.41
C ASN A 57 -2.12 3.33 -14.83
N LEU A 58 -1.52 4.25 -14.09
CA LEU A 58 -2.22 5.41 -13.54
C LEU A 58 -2.77 6.34 -14.64
N LEU A 59 -2.00 6.57 -15.70
CA LEU A 59 -2.45 7.35 -16.85
C LEU A 59 -3.66 6.71 -17.53
N VAL A 60 -3.63 5.39 -17.77
CA VAL A 60 -4.74 4.66 -18.40
C VAL A 60 -5.97 4.68 -17.49
N ILE A 61 -5.82 4.43 -16.18
CA ILE A 61 -6.95 4.51 -15.25
C ILE A 61 -7.53 5.93 -15.17
N THR A 62 -6.69 6.96 -15.24
CA THR A 62 -7.14 8.36 -15.29
C THR A 62 -7.90 8.64 -16.58
N ALA A 63 -7.44 8.11 -17.72
CA ALA A 63 -8.14 8.21 -19.00
C ALA A 63 -9.51 7.52 -18.95
N ILE A 64 -9.60 6.29 -18.41
CA ILE A 64 -10.89 5.60 -18.25
C ILE A 64 -11.79 6.35 -17.27
N ALA A 65 -11.27 6.85 -16.15
CA ALA A 65 -12.06 7.64 -15.20
C ALA A 65 -12.64 8.90 -15.87
N SER A 66 -11.88 9.57 -16.74
CA SER A 66 -12.33 10.77 -17.45
C SER A 66 -13.55 10.54 -18.36
N THR A 67 -13.78 9.30 -18.81
CA THR A 67 -14.94 8.97 -19.66
C THR A 67 -16.20 8.64 -18.86
N ILE A 68 -16.08 8.43 -17.54
CA ILE A 68 -17.21 8.05 -16.67
C ILE A 68 -17.98 9.28 -16.19
N SER A 69 -17.28 10.23 -15.59
CA SER A 69 -17.83 11.52 -15.12
C SER A 69 -16.72 12.51 -14.79
N SER A 70 -17.06 13.80 -14.75
CA SER A 70 -16.11 14.86 -14.38
C SER A 70 -15.52 14.71 -12.97
N GLY A 71 -16.24 14.03 -12.06
CA GLY A 71 -15.81 13.77 -10.68
C GLY A 71 -15.09 12.44 -10.45
N ALA A 72 -15.10 11.52 -11.42
CA ALA A 72 -14.59 10.16 -11.27
C ALA A 72 -13.11 10.11 -10.88
N ILE A 73 -12.29 10.94 -11.53
CA ILE A 73 -10.86 11.06 -11.24
C ILE A 73 -10.66 11.46 -9.77
N ALA A 74 -11.36 12.51 -9.33
CA ALA A 74 -11.24 13.02 -7.96
C ALA A 74 -11.65 11.96 -6.92
N ILE A 75 -12.78 11.26 -7.14
CA ILE A 75 -13.25 10.19 -6.26
C ILE A 75 -12.21 9.07 -6.13
N PHE A 76 -11.63 8.62 -7.25
CA PHE A 76 -10.58 7.59 -7.24
C PHE A 76 -9.35 8.06 -6.46
N TYR A 77 -8.83 9.26 -6.76
CA TYR A 77 -7.64 9.79 -6.09
C TYR A 77 -7.87 10.05 -4.60
N TYR A 78 -9.03 10.60 -4.21
CA TYR A 78 -9.33 10.83 -2.79
C TYR A 78 -9.40 9.53 -2.00
N ALA A 79 -10.11 8.52 -2.50
CA ALA A 79 -10.14 7.21 -1.85
C ALA A 79 -8.74 6.57 -1.79
N ASN A 80 -7.96 6.66 -2.87
CA ASN A 80 -6.61 6.10 -2.94
C ASN A 80 -5.60 6.83 -2.04
N ASN A 81 -5.73 8.14 -1.87
CA ASN A 81 -4.84 8.92 -1.00
C ASN A 81 -5.12 8.62 0.48
N LEU A 82 -6.39 8.49 0.87
CA LEU A 82 -6.79 8.16 2.25
C LEU A 82 -6.20 6.82 2.70
N GLN A 83 -6.36 5.77 1.89
CA GLN A 83 -5.75 4.46 2.19
C GLN A 83 -4.21 4.48 2.03
N GLY A 84 -3.69 5.30 1.12
CA GLY A 84 -2.27 5.45 0.83
C GLY A 84 -1.45 5.93 2.04
N MET A 85 -2.07 6.63 2.99
CA MET A 85 -1.43 6.98 4.27
C MET A 85 -1.00 5.74 5.04
N ILE A 86 -1.86 4.71 5.13
CA ILE A 86 -1.56 3.46 5.85
C ILE A 86 -0.46 2.68 5.12
N VAL A 87 -0.58 2.56 3.79
CA VAL A 87 0.41 1.87 2.95
C VAL A 87 1.78 2.53 3.05
N SER A 88 1.83 3.86 3.04
CA SER A 88 3.09 4.62 3.14
C SER A 88 3.70 4.52 4.54
N LEU A 89 2.89 4.73 5.58
CA LEU A 89 3.36 4.74 6.96
C LEU A 89 3.90 3.38 7.40
N ILE A 90 3.28 2.28 6.95
CA ILE A 90 3.68 0.93 7.32
C ILE A 90 4.53 0.30 6.21
N GLY A 91 3.93 0.05 5.03
CA GLY A 91 4.55 -0.71 3.95
C GLY A 91 5.87 -0.09 3.46
N VAL A 92 5.84 1.19 3.08
CA VAL A 92 7.04 1.87 2.55
C VAL A 92 8.10 2.02 3.65
N SER A 93 7.71 2.41 4.86
CA SER A 93 8.62 2.58 6.00
C SER A 93 9.34 1.28 6.35
N PHE A 94 8.61 0.19 6.62
CA PHE A 94 9.21 -1.11 6.97
C PHE A 94 10.06 -1.66 5.82
N ALA A 95 9.57 -1.57 4.57
CA ALA A 95 10.35 -2.00 3.41
C ALA A 95 11.66 -1.20 3.30
N SER A 96 11.63 0.10 3.59
CA SER A 96 12.82 0.96 3.52
C SER A 96 13.85 0.69 4.62
N ALA A 97 13.40 0.48 5.85
CA ALA A 97 14.27 0.14 6.97
C ALA A 97 14.89 -1.26 6.81
N THR A 98 14.14 -2.20 6.22
CA THR A 98 14.59 -3.59 6.07
C THR A 98 15.51 -3.80 4.86
N PHE A 99 15.38 -2.97 3.82
CA PHE A 99 16.13 -3.16 2.57
C PHE A 99 17.66 -3.23 2.74
N PRO A 100 18.32 -2.33 3.50
CA PRO A 100 19.76 -2.43 3.75
C PRO A 100 20.15 -3.74 4.45
N LEU A 101 19.34 -4.21 5.40
CA LEU A 101 19.58 -5.46 6.13
C LEU A 101 19.49 -6.68 5.20
N LEU A 102 18.52 -6.69 4.28
CA LEU A 102 18.39 -7.74 3.28
C LEU A 102 19.55 -7.73 2.28
N ALA A 103 19.94 -6.54 1.80
CA ALA A 103 21.05 -6.40 0.86
C ALA A 103 22.38 -6.85 1.48
N ARG A 104 22.61 -6.50 2.76
CA ARG A 104 23.79 -6.91 3.51
C ARG A 104 23.84 -8.43 3.71
N ALA A 105 22.74 -9.03 4.18
CA ALA A 105 22.67 -10.47 4.38
C ALA A 105 22.90 -11.26 3.07
N VAL A 106 22.41 -10.76 1.94
CA VAL A 106 22.68 -11.35 0.61
C VAL A 106 24.15 -11.18 0.20
N SER A 107 24.76 -10.03 0.48
CA SER A 107 26.19 -9.81 0.16
C SER A 107 27.15 -10.64 1.03
N GLU A 108 26.74 -10.97 2.25
CA GLU A 108 27.48 -11.82 3.19
C GLU A 108 27.13 -13.31 3.02
N GLU A 109 26.30 -13.67 2.03
CA GLU A 109 25.81 -15.03 1.78
C GLU A 109 25.12 -15.67 3.01
N ASN A 110 24.60 -14.84 3.93
CA ASN A 110 23.98 -15.27 5.18
C ASN A 110 22.46 -15.47 4.98
N GLU A 111 22.09 -16.64 4.47
CA GLU A 111 20.69 -16.99 4.19
C GLU A 111 19.82 -16.94 5.46
N LYS A 112 20.33 -17.41 6.61
CA LYS A 112 19.59 -17.42 7.88
C LYS A 112 19.22 -16.01 8.32
N GLU A 113 20.15 -15.07 8.22
CA GLU A 113 19.89 -13.66 8.55
C GLU A 113 18.94 -13.01 7.55
N PHE A 114 19.09 -13.30 6.26
CA PHE A 114 18.16 -12.83 5.23
C PHE A 114 16.72 -13.27 5.54
N LEU A 115 16.51 -14.56 5.84
CA LEU A 115 15.19 -15.10 6.15
C LEU A 115 14.62 -14.52 7.44
N LYS A 116 15.45 -14.35 8.47
CA LYS A 116 15.04 -13.72 9.74
C LYS A 116 14.59 -12.27 9.51
N ASN A 117 15.36 -11.48 8.78
CA ASN A 117 15.05 -10.08 8.50
C ASN A 117 13.80 -9.95 7.63
N PHE A 118 13.68 -10.77 6.58
CA PHE A 118 12.49 -10.80 5.72
C PHE A 118 11.23 -11.20 6.48
N SER A 119 11.28 -12.33 7.19
CA SER A 119 10.14 -12.87 7.93
C SER A 119 9.68 -11.91 9.02
N SER A 120 10.62 -11.34 9.79
CA SER A 120 10.31 -10.33 10.80
C SER A 120 9.62 -9.10 10.19
N ALA A 121 10.17 -8.53 9.11
CA ALA A 121 9.58 -7.36 8.47
C ALA A 121 8.21 -7.66 7.85
N PHE A 122 8.06 -8.83 7.21
CA PHE A 122 6.79 -9.24 6.60
C PHE A 122 5.68 -9.40 7.65
N ARG A 123 5.99 -10.06 8.77
CA ARG A 123 5.05 -10.21 9.89
C ARG A 123 4.70 -8.86 10.51
N GLN A 124 5.65 -7.95 10.68
CA GLN A 124 5.37 -6.60 11.19
C GLN A 124 4.46 -5.81 10.24
N ILE A 125 4.68 -5.90 8.93
CA ILE A 125 3.78 -5.26 7.95
C ILE A 125 2.36 -5.80 8.11
N LEU A 126 2.17 -7.12 8.18
CA LEU A 126 0.84 -7.72 8.37
C LEU A 126 0.23 -7.31 9.73
N PHE A 127 1.03 -7.31 10.78
CA PHE A 127 0.62 -6.97 12.15
C PHE A 127 0.03 -5.57 12.25
N PHE A 128 0.54 -4.60 11.50
CA PHE A 128 -0.02 -3.25 11.49
C PHE A 128 -1.06 -3.04 10.39
N THR A 129 -0.88 -3.62 9.20
CA THR A 129 -1.76 -3.34 8.05
C THR A 129 -3.13 -4.00 8.14
N ILE A 130 -3.23 -5.23 8.63
CA ILE A 130 -4.50 -5.96 8.74
C ILE A 130 -5.47 -5.24 9.69
N PRO A 131 -5.13 -4.95 10.96
CA PRO A 131 -6.03 -4.23 11.85
C PRO A 131 -6.31 -2.79 11.38
N SER A 132 -5.32 -2.10 10.79
CA SER A 132 -5.52 -0.74 10.27
C SER A 132 -6.47 -0.72 9.07
N SER A 133 -6.39 -1.73 8.20
CA SER A 133 -7.31 -1.94 7.08
C SER A 133 -8.75 -2.13 7.58
N ILE A 134 -8.94 -3.00 8.57
CA ILE A 134 -10.24 -3.27 9.18
C ILE A 134 -10.78 -2.02 9.85
N LEU A 135 -9.96 -1.31 10.64
CA LEU A 135 -10.35 -0.08 11.31
C LEU A 135 -10.75 1.00 10.30
N LEU A 136 -9.98 1.17 9.22
CA LEU A 136 -10.32 2.10 8.15
C LEU A 136 -11.62 1.68 7.45
N PHE A 137 -11.87 0.39 7.24
CA PHE A 137 -13.10 -0.11 6.65
C PHE A 137 -14.33 0.17 7.54
N LEU A 138 -14.19 0.08 8.86
CA LEU A 138 -15.23 0.44 9.81
C LEU A 138 -15.46 1.96 9.82
N LEU A 139 -14.38 2.74 9.86
CA LEU A 139 -14.45 4.20 9.98
C LEU A 139 -14.56 4.96 8.64
N LYS A 140 -14.60 4.27 7.49
CA LYS A 140 -14.56 4.88 6.15
C LYS A 140 -15.55 6.03 5.95
N SER A 141 -16.78 5.89 6.47
CA SER A 141 -17.80 6.95 6.40
C SER A 141 -17.37 8.19 7.15
N ASN A 142 -16.86 8.02 8.37
CA ASN A 142 -16.42 9.14 9.19
C ASN A 142 -15.16 9.79 8.62
N VAL A 143 -14.18 9.00 8.20
CA VAL A 143 -12.92 9.49 7.62
C VAL A 143 -13.19 10.35 6.38
N VAL A 144 -14.00 9.87 5.44
CA VAL A 144 -14.35 10.65 4.24
C VAL A 144 -15.11 11.91 4.60
N LYS A 145 -16.08 11.84 5.52
CA LYS A 145 -16.87 13.02 5.89
C LYS A 145 -16.03 14.07 6.60
N ILE A 146 -15.17 13.69 7.54
CA ILE A 146 -14.33 14.62 8.30
C ILE A 146 -13.32 15.31 7.37
N ILE A 147 -12.72 14.58 6.43
CA ILE A 147 -11.62 15.11 5.62
C ILE A 147 -12.11 15.78 4.34
N LEU A 148 -13.13 15.23 3.69
CA LEU A 148 -13.51 15.59 2.31
C LEU A 148 -14.87 16.27 2.21
N GLN A 149 -15.80 16.03 3.14
CA GLN A 149 -17.13 16.65 3.08
C GLN A 149 -17.02 18.13 3.48
N SER A 150 -16.73 18.97 2.49
CA SER A 150 -16.65 20.43 2.63
C SER A 150 -17.08 21.12 1.34
N GLY A 151 -17.79 22.25 1.48
CA GLY A 151 -18.15 23.15 0.38
C GLY A 151 -18.84 22.46 -0.80
N LYS A 152 -18.07 22.26 -1.90
CA LYS A 152 -18.55 21.75 -3.19
C LYS A 152 -18.50 20.21 -3.32
N PHE A 153 -18.00 19.49 -2.32
CA PHE A 153 -17.96 18.03 -2.36
C PHE A 153 -19.33 17.48 -1.96
N ASP A 154 -20.12 17.10 -2.97
CA ASP A 154 -21.52 16.73 -2.80
C ASP A 154 -21.71 15.39 -2.09
N SER A 155 -22.93 15.16 -1.61
CA SER A 155 -23.32 13.94 -0.89
C SER A 155 -23.10 12.67 -1.71
N GLU A 156 -23.10 12.78 -3.03
CA GLU A 156 -22.94 11.66 -3.95
C GLU A 156 -21.47 11.26 -4.09
N ALA A 157 -20.57 12.21 -4.31
CA ALA A 157 -19.13 11.98 -4.31
C ALA A 157 -18.66 11.43 -2.97
N VAL A 158 -19.25 11.87 -1.84
CA VAL A 158 -19.01 11.28 -0.52
C VAL A 158 -19.37 9.80 -0.51
N LYS A 159 -20.56 9.41 -0.96
CA LYS A 159 -20.99 8.00 -0.98
C LYS A 159 -20.07 7.12 -1.83
N LEU A 160 -19.73 7.58 -3.03
CA LEU A 160 -18.83 6.86 -3.94
C LEU A 160 -17.42 6.73 -3.36
N THR A 161 -16.90 7.79 -2.74
CA THR A 161 -15.57 7.78 -2.10
C THR A 161 -15.56 6.86 -0.88
N VAL A 162 -16.64 6.85 -0.08
CA VAL A 162 -16.80 5.92 1.06
C VAL A 162 -16.80 4.47 0.59
N ALA A 163 -17.57 4.14 -0.46
CA ALA A 163 -17.60 2.80 -1.01
C ALA A 163 -16.24 2.39 -1.59
N GLY A 164 -15.59 3.30 -2.34
CA GLY A 164 -14.26 3.11 -2.89
C GLY A 164 -13.19 2.88 -1.82
N LEU A 165 -13.20 3.69 -0.76
CA LEU A 165 -12.29 3.53 0.38
C LEU A 165 -12.48 2.17 1.06
N GLY A 166 -13.72 1.68 1.17
CA GLY A 166 -14.00 0.35 1.68
C GLY A 166 -13.37 -0.77 0.83
N ILE A 167 -13.38 -0.63 -0.50
CA ILE A 167 -12.77 -1.61 -1.42
C ILE A 167 -11.24 -1.54 -1.38
N PHE A 168 -10.67 -0.34 -1.30
CA PHE A 168 -9.22 -0.20 -1.13
C PHE A 168 -8.75 -0.76 0.21
N ALA A 169 -9.53 -0.60 1.28
CA ALA A 169 -9.17 -1.14 2.59
C ALA A 169 -8.83 -2.63 2.50
N ILE A 170 -9.60 -3.41 1.74
CA ILE A 170 -9.38 -4.85 1.54
C ILE A 170 -8.00 -5.16 0.94
N SER A 171 -7.45 -4.30 0.08
CA SER A 171 -6.16 -4.54 -0.61
C SER A 171 -4.96 -3.89 0.08
N ILE A 172 -5.12 -3.15 1.18
CA ILE A 172 -4.02 -2.45 1.88
C ILE A 172 -2.87 -3.39 2.26
N PHE A 173 -3.17 -4.58 2.80
CA PHE A 173 -2.14 -5.53 3.21
C PHE A 173 -1.27 -5.97 2.01
N ALA A 174 -1.89 -6.18 0.85
CA ALA A 174 -1.22 -6.58 -0.37
C ALA A 174 -0.37 -5.43 -0.93
N GLN A 175 -0.92 -4.21 -0.92
CA GLN A 175 -0.20 -3.01 -1.35
C GLN A 175 1.04 -2.74 -0.48
N ALA A 176 0.89 -2.81 0.85
CA ALA A 176 2.01 -2.65 1.77
C ALA A 176 3.03 -3.79 1.64
N GLY A 177 2.57 -5.03 1.51
CA GLY A 177 3.43 -6.20 1.30
C GLY A 177 4.20 -6.15 -0.02
N ASN A 178 3.61 -5.64 -1.10
CA ASN A 178 4.27 -5.45 -2.39
C ASN A 178 5.53 -4.59 -2.26
N HIS A 179 5.52 -3.54 -1.44
CA HIS A 179 6.70 -2.70 -1.20
C HIS A 179 7.87 -3.50 -0.60
N LEU A 180 7.60 -4.39 0.36
CA LEU A 180 8.63 -5.25 0.92
C LEU A 180 9.10 -6.27 -0.11
N LEU A 181 8.19 -6.99 -0.76
CA LEU A 181 8.53 -8.04 -1.73
C LEU A 181 9.38 -7.51 -2.89
N VAL A 182 9.01 -6.37 -3.47
CA VAL A 182 9.78 -5.73 -4.54
C VAL A 182 11.19 -5.40 -4.07
N ARG A 183 11.35 -4.84 -2.87
CA ARG A 183 12.68 -4.55 -2.30
C ARG A 183 13.49 -5.81 -2.01
N THR A 184 12.85 -6.90 -1.57
CA THR A 184 13.47 -8.22 -1.42
C THR A 184 13.99 -8.74 -2.77
N PHE A 185 13.25 -8.60 -3.86
CA PHE A 185 13.77 -8.99 -5.19
C PHE A 185 14.95 -8.12 -5.63
N PHE A 186 14.94 -6.83 -5.29
CA PHE A 186 16.08 -5.95 -5.58
C PHE A 186 17.31 -6.29 -4.74
N SER A 187 17.17 -6.63 -3.46
CA SER A 187 18.30 -7.06 -2.62
C SER A 187 18.92 -8.35 -3.15
N LEU A 188 18.10 -9.24 -3.73
CA LEU A 188 18.54 -10.46 -4.42
C LEU A 188 19.12 -10.21 -5.83
N LYS A 189 19.30 -8.96 -6.26
CA LYS A 189 19.74 -8.58 -7.64
C LYS A 189 18.82 -9.11 -8.75
N GLN A 190 17.57 -9.43 -8.45
CA GLN A 190 16.59 -9.99 -9.39
C GLN A 190 15.47 -9.02 -9.71
N GLY A 191 15.83 -7.82 -10.18
CA GLY A 191 14.86 -6.75 -10.51
C GLY A 191 13.95 -7.05 -11.71
N ARG A 192 14.26 -8.05 -12.55
CA ARG A 192 13.45 -8.41 -13.72
C ARG A 192 12.10 -9.01 -13.36
N ARG A 193 12.08 -9.95 -12.40
CA ARG A 193 10.85 -10.61 -11.92
C ARG A 193 9.78 -9.63 -11.40
N PRO A 194 10.08 -8.69 -10.47
CA PRO A 194 9.07 -7.73 -10.04
C PRO A 194 8.64 -6.77 -11.16
N ALA A 195 9.51 -6.50 -12.14
CA ALA A 195 9.13 -5.68 -13.30
C ALA A 195 8.13 -6.41 -14.22
N GLU A 196 8.40 -7.67 -14.57
CA GLU A 196 7.48 -8.52 -15.36
C GLU A 196 6.12 -8.66 -14.67
N ILE A 197 6.12 -8.94 -13.36
CA ILE A 197 4.89 -9.07 -12.58
C ILE A 197 4.14 -7.73 -12.52
N ALA A 198 4.84 -6.59 -12.37
CA ALA A 198 4.22 -5.28 -12.36
C ALA A 198 3.56 -4.94 -13.71
N VAL A 199 4.22 -5.26 -14.83
CA VAL A 199 3.67 -5.08 -16.18
C VAL A 199 2.43 -5.95 -16.37
N PHE A 200 2.53 -7.24 -16.04
CA PHE A 200 1.39 -8.15 -16.17
C PHE A 200 0.20 -7.73 -15.29
N SER A 201 0.47 -7.31 -14.05
CA SER A 201 -0.57 -6.82 -13.14
C SER A 201 -1.18 -5.50 -13.59
N SER A 202 -0.41 -4.63 -14.26
CA SER A 202 -0.91 -3.38 -14.85
C SER A 202 -1.83 -3.67 -16.04
N ILE A 203 -1.46 -4.62 -16.90
CA ILE A 203 -2.32 -5.06 -18.01
C ILE A 203 -3.61 -5.66 -17.46
N LEU A 204 -3.51 -6.55 -16.47
CA LEU A 204 -4.66 -7.14 -15.80
C LEU A 204 -5.57 -6.06 -15.17
N ASN A 205 -4.99 -5.03 -14.56
CA ASN A 205 -5.74 -3.91 -14.02
C ASN A 205 -6.51 -3.15 -15.10
N VAL A 206 -5.88 -2.82 -16.23
CA VAL A 206 -6.55 -2.14 -17.33
C VAL A 206 -7.69 -3.00 -17.90
N CYS A 207 -7.45 -4.29 -18.12
CA CYS A 207 -8.49 -5.20 -18.61
C CYS A 207 -9.67 -5.32 -17.64
N LEU A 208 -9.41 -5.50 -16.34
CA LEU A 208 -10.45 -5.56 -15.32
C LEU A 208 -11.17 -4.22 -15.15
N ALA A 209 -10.47 -3.10 -15.28
CA ALA A 209 -11.06 -1.77 -15.21
C ALA A 209 -12.08 -1.57 -16.33
N LEU A 210 -11.70 -1.87 -17.57
CA LEU A 210 -12.62 -1.80 -18.72
C LEU A 210 -13.81 -2.75 -18.54
N LEU A 211 -13.54 -3.99 -18.09
CA LEU A 211 -14.57 -5.01 -17.87
C LEU A 211 -15.57 -4.57 -16.78
N PHE A 212 -15.10 -4.17 -15.60
CA PHE A 212 -16.00 -3.78 -14.50
C PHE A 212 -16.74 -2.47 -14.78
N VAL A 213 -16.09 -1.49 -15.42
CA VAL A 213 -16.76 -0.26 -15.86
C VAL A 213 -17.88 -0.57 -16.85
N ASN A 214 -17.63 -1.45 -17.83
CA ASN A 214 -18.64 -1.86 -18.81
C ASN A 214 -19.79 -2.62 -18.14
N LEU A 215 -19.49 -3.60 -17.27
CA LEU A 215 -20.50 -4.37 -16.55
C LEU A 215 -21.38 -3.48 -15.66
N LEU A 216 -20.78 -2.55 -14.91
CA LEU A 216 -21.54 -1.63 -14.04
C LEU A 216 -22.36 -0.60 -14.83
N SER A 217 -21.96 -0.26 -16.05
CA SER A 217 -22.66 0.70 -16.89
C SER A 217 -23.81 0.06 -17.68
N ASN A 218 -23.60 -1.14 -18.23
CA ASN A 218 -24.50 -1.75 -19.21
C ASN A 218 -25.35 -2.90 -18.65
N GLN A 219 -24.89 -3.59 -17.59
CA GLN A 219 -25.58 -4.78 -17.07
C GLN A 219 -26.34 -4.46 -15.79
N THR A 220 -27.67 -4.38 -15.91
CA THR A 220 -28.57 -3.99 -14.80
C THR A 220 -28.49 -4.96 -13.61
N TRP A 221 -28.32 -6.26 -13.87
CA TRP A 221 -28.22 -7.28 -12.80
C TRP A 221 -26.95 -7.09 -11.95
N PHE A 222 -25.81 -6.85 -12.60
CA PHE A 222 -24.52 -6.67 -11.94
C PHE A 222 -24.47 -5.35 -11.16
N ARG A 223 -25.03 -4.28 -11.75
CA ARG A 223 -25.21 -2.99 -11.09
C ARG A 223 -26.08 -3.11 -9.84
N SER A 224 -27.22 -3.78 -9.93
CA SER A 224 -28.15 -3.95 -8.80
C SER A 224 -27.53 -4.78 -7.66
N PHE A 225 -26.79 -5.83 -8.00
CA PHE A 225 -26.02 -6.63 -7.04
C PHE A 225 -24.99 -5.77 -6.28
N PHE A 226 -24.21 -4.97 -7.02
CA PHE A 226 -23.22 -4.08 -6.42
C PHE A 226 -23.85 -2.97 -5.59
N GLU A 227 -24.91 -2.33 -6.07
CA GLU A 227 -25.65 -1.31 -5.31
C GLU A 227 -26.24 -1.86 -4.02
N GLY A 228 -26.69 -3.12 -4.03
CA GLY A 228 -27.19 -3.82 -2.85
C GLY A 228 -26.12 -4.05 -1.77
N ILE A 229 -24.93 -4.51 -2.17
CA ILE A 229 -23.82 -4.79 -1.24
C ILE A 229 -23.17 -3.50 -0.72
N SER A 230 -23.00 -2.51 -1.59
CA SER A 230 -22.29 -1.26 -1.27
C SER A 230 -23.17 -0.18 -0.62
N GLY A 231 -24.50 -0.40 -0.59
CA GLY A 231 -25.45 0.58 -0.05
C GLY A 231 -25.62 1.82 -0.94
N LEU A 232 -25.34 1.70 -2.25
CA LEU A 232 -25.31 2.81 -3.21
C LEU A 232 -26.60 2.97 -4.01
N LYS A 233 -27.73 2.52 -3.46
CA LYS A 233 -29.04 2.68 -4.11
C LYS A 233 -29.28 4.15 -4.46
N GLY A 234 -29.56 4.42 -5.74
CA GLY A 234 -29.88 5.76 -6.25
C GLY A 234 -28.68 6.69 -6.46
N VAL A 235 -27.45 6.16 -6.47
CA VAL A 235 -26.24 6.91 -6.83
C VAL A 235 -25.99 6.80 -8.33
N SER A 236 -25.72 7.92 -9.00
CA SER A 236 -25.30 7.97 -10.39
C SER A 236 -23.79 7.64 -10.51
N HIS A 237 -23.35 7.18 -11.70
CA HIS A 237 -21.95 6.83 -11.98
C HIS A 237 -21.29 5.78 -11.05
N VAL A 238 -22.04 4.75 -10.63
CA VAL A 238 -21.52 3.61 -9.85
C VAL A 238 -20.34 2.90 -10.55
N SER A 239 -20.21 3.04 -11.87
CA SER A 239 -19.10 2.47 -12.65
C SER A 239 -17.71 2.93 -12.21
N ILE A 240 -17.56 4.06 -11.50
CA ILE A 240 -16.29 4.49 -10.87
C ILE A 240 -15.74 3.40 -9.94
N ILE A 241 -16.62 2.67 -9.26
CA ILE A 241 -16.25 1.61 -8.34
C ILE A 241 -15.60 0.43 -9.07
N GLY A 242 -15.93 0.23 -10.34
CA GLY A 242 -15.29 -0.76 -11.20
C GLY A 242 -13.78 -0.52 -11.31
N LEU A 243 -13.34 0.74 -11.41
CA LEU A 243 -11.92 1.10 -11.44
C LEU A 243 -11.21 0.74 -10.13
N ILE A 244 -11.86 1.02 -9.00
CA ILE A 244 -11.32 0.78 -7.67
C ILE A 244 -11.23 -0.72 -7.39
N LEU A 245 -12.25 -1.50 -7.79
CA LEU A 245 -12.25 -2.96 -7.71
C LEU A 245 -11.14 -3.57 -8.55
N ALA A 246 -10.99 -3.12 -9.80
CA ALA A 246 -9.93 -3.58 -10.68
C ALA A 246 -8.56 -3.37 -10.04
N PHE A 247 -8.31 -2.18 -9.49
CA PHE A 247 -7.04 -1.88 -8.82
C PHE A 247 -6.80 -2.77 -7.61
N SER A 248 -7.80 -2.92 -6.73
CA SER A 248 -7.68 -3.78 -5.54
C SER A 248 -7.42 -5.26 -5.90
N ILE A 249 -8.12 -5.80 -6.90
CA ILE A 249 -7.91 -7.18 -7.35
C ILE A 249 -6.52 -7.35 -7.96
N SER A 250 -6.10 -6.40 -8.80
CA SER A 250 -4.80 -6.45 -9.49
C SER A 250 -3.62 -6.33 -8.54
N THR A 251 -3.74 -5.52 -7.49
CA THR A 251 -2.70 -5.37 -6.47
C THR A 251 -2.59 -6.59 -5.57
N ILE A 252 -3.71 -7.23 -5.21
CA ILE A 252 -3.72 -8.53 -4.52
C ILE A 252 -3.11 -9.62 -5.41
N PHE A 253 -3.46 -9.63 -6.68
CA PHE A 253 -2.90 -10.56 -7.66
C PHE A 253 -1.38 -10.38 -7.80
N GLN A 254 -0.89 -9.14 -7.92
CA GLN A 254 0.53 -8.80 -7.92
C GLN A 254 1.25 -9.34 -6.67
N PHE A 255 0.64 -9.16 -5.50
CA PHE A 255 1.16 -9.63 -4.23
C PHE A 255 1.30 -11.15 -4.19
N ILE A 256 0.26 -11.87 -4.63
CA ILE A 256 0.28 -13.34 -4.71
C ILE A 256 1.38 -13.81 -5.67
N LEU A 257 1.50 -13.21 -6.86
CA LEU A 257 2.54 -13.59 -7.82
C LEU A 257 3.95 -13.34 -7.28
N LEU A 258 4.17 -12.22 -6.59
CA LEU A 258 5.45 -11.92 -5.96
C LEU A 258 5.78 -12.92 -4.85
N LEU A 259 4.80 -13.29 -4.01
CA LEU A 259 4.97 -14.31 -2.97
C LEU A 259 5.31 -15.68 -3.55
N ILE A 260 4.57 -16.13 -4.57
CA ILE A 260 4.82 -17.42 -5.24
C ILE A 260 6.21 -17.41 -5.88
N SER A 261 6.59 -16.32 -6.55
CA SER A 261 7.91 -16.17 -7.17
C SER A 261 9.06 -16.12 -6.17
N LEU A 262 8.77 -15.74 -4.92
CA LEU A 262 9.74 -15.69 -3.83
C LEU A 262 9.84 -17.03 -3.09
N LYS A 263 8.79 -17.87 -3.12
CA LYS A 263 8.72 -19.18 -2.44
C LYS A 263 9.88 -20.12 -2.76
N GLY A 264 10.43 -20.05 -3.98
CA GLY A 264 11.60 -20.84 -4.37
C GLY A 264 12.93 -20.43 -3.70
N LYS A 265 12.95 -19.31 -2.96
CA LYS A 265 14.15 -18.72 -2.34
C LYS A 265 14.00 -18.48 -0.84
N VAL A 266 12.80 -18.69 -0.31
CA VAL A 266 12.49 -18.56 1.10
C VAL A 266 12.35 -19.99 1.62
N ASN A 267 13.30 -20.44 2.45
CA ASN A 267 13.29 -21.81 2.95
C ASN A 267 11.96 -22.15 3.64
N ARG A 268 11.57 -23.43 3.52
CA ARG A 268 10.36 -24.01 4.14
C ARG A 268 10.26 -23.71 5.63
N GLU A 269 11.38 -23.51 6.31
CA GLU A 269 11.46 -23.25 7.76
C GLU A 269 10.80 -21.92 8.20
N SER A 270 10.75 -20.91 7.34
CA SER A 270 10.18 -19.59 7.71
C SER A 270 8.66 -19.47 7.49
N LEU A 271 8.07 -20.36 6.69
CA LEU A 271 6.65 -20.39 6.35
C LEU A 271 5.73 -20.67 7.56
N PRO A 272 6.03 -21.66 8.43
CA PRO A 272 5.25 -21.91 9.64
C PRO A 272 5.15 -20.70 10.55
N GLU A 273 6.25 -19.94 10.73
CA GLU A 273 6.25 -18.75 11.60
C GLU A 273 5.35 -17.63 11.06
N ILE A 274 5.37 -17.42 9.74
CA ILE A 274 4.53 -16.42 9.08
C ILE A 274 3.06 -16.84 9.20
N LEU A 275 2.75 -18.13 9.01
CA LEU A 275 1.39 -18.66 9.15
C LEU A 275 0.87 -18.53 10.59
N GLU A 276 1.66 -18.95 11.58
CA GLU A 276 1.30 -18.83 13.00
C GLU A 276 0.98 -17.37 13.36
N SER A 277 1.83 -16.44 12.92
CA SER A 277 1.66 -15.03 13.21
C SER A 277 0.47 -14.43 12.47
N SER A 278 0.24 -14.85 11.22
CA SER A 278 -0.94 -14.44 10.44
C SER A 278 -2.23 -14.88 11.13
N VAL A 279 -2.29 -16.11 11.65
CA VAL A 279 -3.45 -16.61 12.42
C VAL A 279 -3.66 -15.77 13.68
N LYS A 280 -2.60 -15.49 14.45
CA LYS A 280 -2.69 -14.65 15.65
C LYS A 280 -3.17 -13.23 15.33
N ILE A 281 -2.68 -12.62 14.25
CA ILE A 281 -3.09 -11.29 13.79
C ILE A 281 -4.58 -11.28 13.40
N ILE A 282 -5.03 -12.29 12.66
CA ILE A 282 -6.44 -12.42 12.26
C ILE A 282 -7.33 -12.60 13.50
N LEU A 283 -6.96 -13.46 14.44
CA LEU A 283 -7.72 -13.67 15.69
C LEU A 283 -7.78 -12.40 16.53
N ALA A 284 -6.66 -11.70 16.73
CA ALA A 284 -6.63 -10.42 17.43
C ALA A 284 -7.50 -9.36 16.73
N SER A 285 -7.49 -9.35 15.40
CA SER A 285 -8.33 -8.43 14.61
C SER A 285 -9.81 -8.76 14.72
N ILE A 286 -10.19 -10.04 14.80
CA ILE A 286 -11.58 -10.46 15.04
C ILE A 286 -12.04 -10.00 16.43
N VAL A 287 -11.23 -10.18 17.46
CA VAL A 287 -11.53 -9.69 18.82
C VAL A 287 -11.71 -8.17 18.82
N MET A 288 -10.82 -7.44 18.13
CA MET A 288 -10.93 -6.00 17.93
C MET A 288 -12.27 -5.62 17.27
N ILE A 289 -12.67 -6.30 16.18
CA ILE A 289 -13.95 -6.03 15.50
C ILE A 289 -15.12 -6.21 16.47
N ILE A 290 -15.19 -7.37 17.16
CA ILE A 290 -16.30 -7.71 18.05
C ILE A 290 -16.48 -6.65 19.15
N LEU A 291 -15.38 -6.20 19.74
CA LEU A 291 -15.42 -5.24 20.84
C LEU A 291 -15.65 -3.79 20.39
N VAL A 292 -15.24 -3.45 19.16
CA VAL A 292 -15.36 -2.08 18.63
C VAL A 292 -16.69 -1.82 17.94
N LEU A 293 -17.30 -2.84 17.32
CA LEU A 293 -18.57 -2.71 16.60
C LEU A 293 -19.70 -2.03 17.42
N PRO A 294 -19.93 -2.35 18.72
CA PRO A 294 -20.95 -1.69 19.52
C PRO A 294 -20.76 -0.17 19.64
N LEU A 295 -19.51 0.30 19.65
CA LEU A 295 -19.16 1.72 19.75
C LEU A 295 -19.56 2.52 18.50
N MET A 296 -19.72 1.84 17.36
CA MET A 296 -20.21 2.49 16.13
C MET A 296 -21.69 2.89 16.24
N GLY A 297 -22.47 2.24 17.11
CA GLY A 297 -23.87 2.59 17.38
C GLY A 297 -24.04 3.78 18.33
N PHE A 298 -22.98 4.21 19.01
CA PHE A 298 -23.03 5.30 19.98
C PHE A 298 -23.15 6.66 19.26
N LYS A 299 -24.22 7.40 19.54
CA LYS A 299 -24.45 8.74 18.97
C LYS A 299 -23.56 9.76 19.69
N ALA A 300 -22.45 10.14 19.05
CA ALA A 300 -21.60 11.24 19.47
C ALA A 300 -21.23 12.13 18.27
N ASN A 301 -20.50 13.22 18.51
CA ASN A 301 -19.89 14.00 17.43
C ASN A 301 -18.97 13.08 16.60
N ILE A 302 -19.05 13.18 15.27
CA ILE A 302 -18.31 12.33 14.32
C ILE A 302 -16.80 12.32 14.58
N ILE A 303 -16.22 13.46 14.99
CA ILE A 303 -14.79 13.56 15.30
C ILE A 303 -14.49 12.77 16.58
N PHE A 304 -15.27 13.02 17.65
CA PHE A 304 -15.09 12.34 18.93
C PHE A 304 -15.27 10.83 18.79
N GLN A 305 -16.29 10.38 18.07
CA GLN A 305 -16.55 8.97 17.81
C GLN A 305 -15.37 8.32 17.06
N THR A 306 -14.87 8.97 16.00
CA THR A 306 -13.73 8.47 15.22
C THR A 306 -12.47 8.32 16.06
N VAL A 307 -12.15 9.32 16.89
CA VAL A 307 -10.98 9.29 17.76
C VAL A 307 -11.13 8.21 18.83
N LEU A 308 -12.28 8.16 19.51
CA LEU A 308 -12.57 7.17 20.55
C LEU A 308 -12.47 5.74 20.01
N VAL A 309 -13.12 5.47 18.87
CA VAL A 309 -13.11 4.16 18.22
C VAL A 309 -11.69 3.78 17.79
N SER A 310 -10.92 4.72 17.24
CA SER A 310 -9.54 4.44 16.81
C SER A 310 -8.62 4.10 17.98
N LEU A 311 -8.71 4.85 19.08
CA LEU A 311 -7.91 4.61 20.29
C LEU A 311 -8.28 3.29 20.95
N LEU A 312 -9.58 3.01 21.12
CA LEU A 312 -10.04 1.76 21.71
C LEU A 312 -9.72 0.55 20.82
N ALA A 313 -9.87 0.67 19.50
CA ALA A 313 -9.49 -0.39 18.57
C ALA A 313 -7.99 -0.72 18.68
N GLY A 314 -7.13 0.31 18.69
CA GLY A 314 -5.69 0.14 18.89
C GLY A 314 -5.37 -0.55 20.21
N LEU A 315 -5.97 -0.10 21.32
CA LEU A 315 -5.75 -0.66 22.64
C LEU A 315 -6.22 -2.12 22.72
N VAL A 316 -7.43 -2.42 22.27
CA VAL A 316 -8.00 -3.78 22.25
C VAL A 316 -7.14 -4.71 21.39
N TYR A 317 -6.72 -4.27 20.21
CA TYR A 317 -5.86 -5.07 19.34
C TYR A 317 -4.50 -5.37 20.00
N LEU A 318 -3.88 -4.38 20.64
CA LEU A 318 -2.61 -4.58 21.34
C LEU A 318 -2.75 -5.52 22.54
N LEU A 319 -3.85 -5.42 23.30
CA LEU A 319 -4.14 -6.34 24.40
C LEU A 319 -4.40 -7.76 23.90
N ALA A 320 -5.26 -7.94 22.90
CA ALA A 320 -5.53 -9.24 22.30
C ALA A 320 -4.24 -9.88 21.74
N SER A 321 -3.41 -9.08 21.08
CA SER A 321 -2.09 -9.51 20.58
C SER A 321 -1.14 -9.91 21.71
N HIS A 322 -1.20 -9.23 22.86
CA HIS A 322 -0.41 -9.58 24.04
C HIS A 322 -0.84 -10.92 24.62
N PHE A 323 -2.15 -11.15 24.79
CA PHE A 323 -2.70 -12.42 25.28
C PHE A 323 -2.42 -13.61 24.35
N LEU A 324 -2.41 -13.37 23.04
CA LEU A 324 -2.06 -14.39 22.04
C LEU A 324 -0.55 -14.65 21.93
N GLY A 325 0.28 -13.93 22.69
CA GLY A 325 1.73 -14.07 22.65
C GLY A 325 2.31 -13.78 21.27
N SER A 326 1.88 -12.69 20.63
CA SER A 326 2.45 -12.29 19.32
C SER A 326 3.91 -11.85 19.49
N ARG A 327 4.80 -12.40 18.65
CA ARG A 327 6.23 -12.06 18.68
C ARG A 327 6.46 -10.62 18.20
N GLU A 328 5.58 -10.15 17.33
CA GLU A 328 5.57 -8.84 16.69
C GLU A 328 5.39 -7.72 17.71
N LEU A 329 4.50 -7.92 18.70
CA LEU A 329 4.27 -6.96 19.77
C LEU A 329 5.51 -6.81 20.66
N ASN A 330 6.18 -7.92 20.99
CA ASN A 330 7.40 -7.89 21.81
C ASN A 330 8.53 -7.15 21.08
N TYR A 331 8.71 -7.42 19.79
CA TYR A 331 9.69 -6.72 18.97
C TYR A 331 9.40 -5.21 18.88
N PHE A 332 8.13 -4.82 18.76
CA PHE A 332 7.73 -3.42 18.79
C PHE A 332 8.02 -2.76 20.15
N LYS A 333 7.70 -3.43 21.26
CA LYS A 333 8.00 -2.96 22.62
C LYS A 333 9.50 -2.77 22.84
N GLU A 334 10.32 -3.73 22.44
CA GLU A 334 11.78 -3.65 22.57
C GLU A 334 12.38 -2.50 21.75
N SER A 335 11.88 -2.28 20.53
CA SER A 335 12.32 -1.18 19.67
C SER A 335 11.99 0.19 20.27
N LEU A 336 10.79 0.35 20.86
CA LEU A 336 10.41 1.57 21.57
C LEU A 336 11.29 1.80 22.80
N LEU A 337 11.51 0.78 23.62
CA LEU A 337 12.30 0.90 24.86
C LEU A 337 13.77 1.24 24.59
N LYS A 338 14.35 0.79 23.47
CA LYS A 338 15.71 1.18 23.08
C LYS A 338 15.82 2.68 22.78
N ARG A 339 14.82 3.27 22.11
CA ARG A 339 14.80 4.71 21.80
C ARG A 339 14.67 5.62 23.01
N PHE A 340 14.11 5.14 24.12
CA PHE A 340 14.05 5.89 25.38
C PHE A 340 15.30 5.73 26.25
N LYS A 341 16.22 4.85 25.88
CA LYS A 341 17.50 4.62 26.57
C LYS A 341 18.69 5.30 25.88
N GLU A 342 18.52 5.76 24.64
CA GLU A 342 19.48 6.58 23.88
C GLU A 342 19.19 8.07 24.09
#